data_AF-A0A257N066-F1
#
_entry.id   AF-A0A257N066-F1
#
_cell.length_a   1.000
_cell.length_b   1.000
_cell.length_c   1.000
_cell.angle_alpha   90.00
_cell.angle_beta   90.00
_cell.angle_gamma   90.00
#
_symmetry.space_group_name_H-M   'P 1'
#
loop_
_entity.id
_entity.type
_entity.pdbx_description
1 polymer ?
#
loop_
_entity_poly.entity_id
_entity_poly.type
_entity_poly.pdbx_seq_one_letter_code
_entity_poly.pdbx_strand_id
1 'polypeptide(L)'
;MIDATRSKYMDYDVYEIIENFKKEAPLKNIKLTLENMRGFGVLKPIEKARSQTYDSQQSLTPASVLDILQDGNKRFINNLEANRNLLEQVNDTQQGQFPLAIILSCMDSRTSVELIFDLGLGDVFSARVAGNIINDDMLGSMEYACKVAGSKLIVVLGWGN
;
A
#
# COMPACT_ATOMS: atom_id res chain seq x y z
N MET A 1 0.38 -20.94 -26.62
CA MET A 1 1.56 -20.52 -25.83
C MET A 1 1.33 -19.10 -25.39
N ILE A 2 1.43 -18.81 -24.10
CA ILE A 2 1.43 -17.46 -23.55
C ILE A 2 2.85 -17.20 -23.05
N ASP A 3 3.55 -16.29 -23.70
CA ASP A 3 4.91 -15.90 -23.36
C ASP A 3 4.90 -14.44 -22.87
N ALA A 4 5.22 -14.26 -21.60
CA ALA A 4 5.24 -12.96 -20.93
C ALA A 4 6.65 -12.37 -20.80
N THR A 5 7.65 -12.86 -21.56
CA THR A 5 9.05 -12.40 -21.49
C THR A 5 9.21 -10.89 -21.71
N ARG A 6 8.37 -10.31 -22.57
CA ARG A 6 8.37 -8.86 -22.85
C ARG A 6 7.37 -8.07 -22.01
N SER A 7 6.55 -8.75 -21.23
CA SER A 7 5.59 -8.13 -20.33
C SER A 7 6.31 -7.68 -19.08
N LYS A 8 6.24 -6.37 -18.79
CA LYS A 8 6.71 -5.81 -17.52
C LYS A 8 5.68 -5.96 -16.41
N TYR A 9 4.41 -6.06 -16.79
CA TYR A 9 3.24 -6.07 -15.92
C TYR A 9 2.10 -6.86 -16.56
N MET A 10 1.17 -7.35 -15.74
CA MET A 10 -0.06 -8.02 -16.14
C MET A 10 -1.15 -7.58 -15.17
N ASP A 11 -2.36 -7.30 -15.65
CA ASP A 11 -3.48 -6.94 -14.76
C ASP A 11 -4.03 -8.15 -14.01
N TYR A 12 -4.51 -7.94 -12.77
CA TYR A 12 -5.09 -9.00 -11.94
C TYR A 12 -6.11 -9.86 -12.68
N ASP A 13 -7.04 -9.19 -13.37
CA ASP A 13 -8.10 -9.84 -14.13
C ASP A 13 -7.55 -10.69 -15.28
N VAL A 14 -6.48 -10.25 -15.95
CA VAL A 14 -5.86 -10.98 -17.06
C VAL A 14 -5.24 -12.29 -16.58
N TYR A 15 -4.55 -12.26 -15.46
CA TYR A 15 -4.02 -13.49 -14.85
C TYR A 15 -5.10 -14.37 -14.27
N GLU A 16 -6.16 -13.81 -13.66
CA GLU A 16 -7.28 -14.63 -13.18
C GLU A 16 -7.90 -15.39 -14.35
N ILE A 17 -8.07 -14.72 -15.49
CA ILE A 17 -8.49 -15.37 -16.74
C ILE A 17 -7.48 -16.46 -17.15
N ILE A 18 -6.18 -16.20 -17.09
CA ILE A 18 -5.15 -17.20 -17.46
C ILE A 18 -5.16 -18.40 -16.49
N GLU A 19 -5.32 -18.19 -15.20
CA GLU A 19 -5.40 -19.26 -14.19
C GLU A 19 -6.70 -20.06 -14.30
N ASN A 20 -7.82 -19.41 -14.61
CA ASN A 20 -9.06 -20.10 -14.93
C ASN A 20 -8.91 -20.91 -16.22
N PHE A 21 -8.32 -20.33 -17.25
CA PHE A 21 -8.07 -21.00 -18.52
C PHE A 21 -7.10 -22.19 -18.37
N LYS A 22 -6.12 -22.11 -17.48
CA LYS A 22 -5.20 -23.21 -17.17
C LYS A 22 -5.92 -24.45 -16.61
N LYS A 23 -7.00 -24.24 -15.84
CA LYS A 23 -7.88 -25.32 -15.36
C LYS A 23 -8.78 -25.87 -16.46
N GLU A 24 -9.28 -25.00 -17.34
CA GLU A 24 -10.17 -25.40 -18.44
C GLU A 24 -9.46 -26.04 -19.63
N ALA A 25 -8.22 -25.63 -19.93
CA ALA A 25 -7.50 -26.02 -21.13
C ALA A 25 -7.35 -27.55 -21.29
N PRO A 26 -6.99 -28.33 -20.24
CA PRO A 26 -6.96 -29.78 -20.33
C PRO A 26 -8.32 -30.40 -20.66
N LEU A 27 -9.42 -29.85 -20.11
CA LEU A 27 -10.79 -30.32 -20.35
C LEU A 27 -11.23 -30.13 -21.81
N LYS A 28 -10.63 -29.15 -22.49
CA LYS A 28 -10.90 -28.81 -23.90
C LYS A 28 -9.85 -29.39 -24.86
N ASN A 29 -8.97 -30.29 -24.40
CA ASN A 29 -7.85 -30.84 -25.18
C ASN A 29 -6.90 -29.76 -25.74
N ILE A 30 -6.75 -28.64 -25.03
CA ILE A 30 -5.86 -27.55 -25.41
C ILE A 30 -4.54 -27.71 -24.64
N LYS A 31 -3.43 -27.83 -25.37
CA LYS A 31 -2.08 -27.81 -24.79
C LYS A 31 -1.65 -26.36 -24.51
N LEU A 32 -1.76 -25.94 -23.25
CA LEU A 32 -1.31 -24.62 -22.79
C LEU A 32 0.15 -24.67 -22.33
N THR A 33 0.98 -23.81 -22.91
CA THR A 33 2.36 -23.53 -22.45
C THR A 33 2.41 -22.10 -21.95
N LEU A 34 2.88 -21.90 -20.71
CA LEU A 34 3.08 -20.59 -20.08
C LEU A 34 4.59 -20.37 -19.89
N GLU A 35 5.13 -19.27 -20.41
CA GLU A 35 6.55 -18.93 -20.30
C GLU A 35 6.74 -17.55 -19.68
N ASN A 36 7.71 -17.44 -18.78
CA ASN A 36 8.15 -16.19 -18.16
C ASN A 36 7.03 -15.32 -17.57
N MET A 37 5.92 -15.97 -17.18
CA MET A 37 4.84 -15.38 -16.41
C MET A 37 5.36 -15.05 -15.02
N ARG A 38 5.71 -13.79 -14.78
CA ARG A 38 5.89 -13.29 -13.42
C ARG A 38 4.51 -13.34 -12.78
N GLY A 39 4.34 -14.14 -11.74
CA GLY A 39 3.08 -14.18 -10.99
C GLY A 39 2.72 -12.80 -10.45
N PHE A 40 1.50 -12.64 -9.96
CA PHE A 40 1.28 -11.57 -8.99
C PHE A 40 2.11 -11.83 -7.76
N GLY A 41 2.47 -10.73 -7.09
CA GLY A 41 2.88 -10.81 -5.70
C GLY A 41 1.94 -11.74 -4.94
N VAL A 42 2.52 -12.53 -4.04
CA VAL A 42 1.91 -13.64 -3.27
C VAL A 42 0.75 -13.21 -2.35
N LEU A 43 0.24 -12.00 -2.50
CA LEU A 43 -0.67 -11.33 -1.60
C LEU A 43 -2.10 -11.46 -2.11
N LYS A 44 -3.00 -11.83 -1.20
CA LYS A 44 -4.44 -11.93 -1.48
C LYS A 44 -5.00 -10.55 -1.85
N PRO A 45 -5.94 -10.45 -2.82
CA PRO A 45 -6.73 -9.24 -3.01
C PRO A 45 -7.42 -8.86 -1.69
N ILE A 46 -7.37 -7.59 -1.31
CA ILE A 46 -8.07 -7.12 -0.12
C ILE A 46 -9.52 -6.80 -0.51
N GLU A 47 -10.47 -7.44 0.17
CA GLU A 47 -11.87 -7.00 0.20
C GLU A 47 -11.93 -5.63 0.87
N LYS A 48 -12.21 -4.57 0.09
CA LYS A 48 -12.46 -3.18 0.51
C LYS A 48 -11.62 -2.72 1.72
N ALA A 49 -10.50 -2.03 1.46
CA ALA A 49 -9.73 -1.40 2.52
C ALA A 49 -10.53 -0.25 3.18
N ARG A 50 -11.08 -0.51 4.37
CA ARG A 50 -11.74 0.49 5.22
C ARG A 50 -10.71 1.33 5.98
N SER A 51 -11.09 2.56 6.32
CA SER A 51 -10.27 3.44 7.16
C SER A 51 -10.07 2.85 8.56
N GLN A 52 -8.95 3.19 9.20
CA GLN A 52 -8.67 2.77 10.57
C GLN A 52 -9.66 3.38 11.56
N THR A 53 -10.03 2.60 12.57
CA THR A 53 -10.79 3.04 13.74
C THR A 53 -9.90 3.12 14.98
N TYR A 54 -10.36 3.81 16.02
CA TYR A 54 -9.67 3.86 17.32
C TYR A 54 -9.27 2.46 17.83
N ASP A 55 -10.24 1.53 17.89
CA ASP A 55 -10.00 0.18 18.42
C ASP A 55 -8.98 -0.59 17.58
N SER A 56 -9.08 -0.50 16.24
CA SER A 56 -8.11 -1.14 15.35
C SER A 56 -6.70 -0.58 15.55
N GLN A 57 -6.55 0.74 15.66
CA GLN A 57 -5.27 1.40 15.87
C GLN A 57 -4.68 1.05 17.25
N GLN A 58 -5.49 0.96 18.30
CA GLN A 58 -5.02 0.59 19.64
C GLN A 58 -4.52 -0.86 19.72
N SER A 59 -5.05 -1.76 18.89
CA SER A 59 -4.58 -3.14 18.82
C SER A 59 -3.22 -3.32 18.13
N LEU A 60 -2.72 -2.28 17.45
CA LEU A 60 -1.49 -2.35 16.67
C LEU A 60 -0.25 -2.06 17.52
N THR A 61 0.79 -2.82 17.20
CA THR A 61 2.16 -2.60 17.67
C THR A 61 2.98 -1.86 16.61
N PRO A 62 4.09 -1.21 16.98
CA PRO A 62 5.00 -0.61 15.99
C PRO A 62 5.49 -1.64 14.94
N ALA A 63 5.74 -2.88 15.35
CA ALA A 63 6.16 -3.96 14.46
C ALA A 63 5.07 -4.33 13.46
N SER A 64 3.82 -4.50 13.90
CA SER A 64 2.71 -4.78 12.98
C SER A 64 2.42 -3.63 12.02
N VAL A 65 2.62 -2.37 12.45
CA VAL A 65 2.52 -1.22 11.54
C VAL A 65 3.62 -1.27 10.49
N LEU A 66 4.86 -1.61 10.86
CA LEU A 66 5.95 -1.79 9.90
C LEU A 66 5.64 -2.90 8.90
N ASP A 67 5.08 -4.03 9.34
CA ASP A 67 4.68 -5.13 8.46
C ASP A 67 3.60 -4.68 7.46
N ILE A 68 2.60 -3.92 7.91
CA ILE A 68 1.55 -3.34 7.05
C ILE A 68 2.17 -2.45 5.96
N LEU A 69 3.10 -1.56 6.33
CA LEU A 69 3.78 -0.68 5.38
C LEU A 69 4.62 -1.49 4.39
N GLN A 70 5.39 -2.47 4.86
CA GLN A 70 6.19 -3.32 3.99
C GLN A 70 5.33 -4.12 3.00
N ASP A 71 4.21 -4.66 3.45
CA ASP A 71 3.28 -5.38 2.58
C ASP A 71 2.61 -4.47 1.56
N GLY A 72 2.26 -3.25 1.96
CA GLY A 72 1.82 -2.21 1.07
C GLY A 72 2.84 -1.84 0.00
N ASN A 73 4.11 -1.70 0.39
CA ASN A 73 5.19 -1.47 -0.57
C ASN A 73 5.43 -2.63 -1.51
N LYS A 74 5.32 -3.88 -1.02
CA LYS A 74 5.35 -5.06 -1.89
C LYS A 74 4.22 -5.00 -2.92
N ARG A 75 3.01 -4.57 -2.55
CA ARG A 75 1.91 -4.40 -3.51
C ARG A 75 2.23 -3.33 -4.56
N PHE A 76 2.69 -2.16 -4.14
CA PHE A 76 3.10 -1.07 -5.05
C PHE A 76 4.18 -1.51 -6.05
N ILE A 77 5.25 -2.19 -5.60
CA ILE A 77 6.34 -2.67 -6.47
C ILE A 77 5.83 -3.70 -7.50
N ASN A 78 4.80 -4.47 -7.15
CA ASN A 78 4.16 -5.44 -8.04
C ASN A 78 3.01 -4.85 -8.85
N ASN A 79 2.80 -3.51 -8.79
CA ASN A 79 1.69 -2.79 -9.42
C ASN A 79 0.31 -3.41 -9.07
N LEU A 80 0.19 -3.87 -7.83
CA LEU A 80 -1.06 -4.27 -7.21
C LEU A 80 -1.58 -3.09 -6.40
N GLU A 81 -2.86 -2.78 -6.54
CA GLU A 81 -3.50 -1.71 -5.80
C GLU A 81 -4.69 -2.26 -5.03
N ALA A 82 -4.88 -1.81 -3.78
CA ALA A 82 -6.10 -2.11 -3.05
C ALA A 82 -7.29 -1.36 -3.68
N ASN A 83 -8.41 -2.05 -3.90
CA ASN A 83 -9.65 -1.40 -4.32
C ASN A 83 -10.17 -0.52 -3.16
N ARG A 84 -10.01 0.79 -3.30
CA ARG A 84 -10.34 1.82 -2.31
C ARG A 84 -11.37 2.78 -2.86
N ASN A 85 -12.44 3.00 -2.09
CA ASN A 85 -13.39 4.07 -2.37
C ASN A 85 -12.97 5.32 -1.59
N LEU A 86 -12.18 6.19 -2.22
CA LEU A 86 -11.61 7.37 -1.54
C LEU A 86 -12.70 8.32 -1.01
N LEU A 87 -13.82 8.47 -1.71
CA LEU A 87 -14.93 9.32 -1.24
C LEU A 87 -15.58 8.76 0.05
N GLU A 88 -15.71 7.44 0.15
CA GLU A 88 -16.18 6.78 1.36
C GLU A 88 -15.18 6.96 2.51
N GLN A 89 -13.87 6.81 2.24
CA GLN A 89 -12.84 7.03 3.26
C GLN A 89 -12.78 8.48 3.77
N VAL A 90 -13.02 9.47 2.91
CA VAL A 90 -13.17 10.87 3.35
C VAL A 90 -14.31 10.98 4.36
N ASN A 91 -15.47 10.38 4.06
CA ASN A 91 -16.62 10.41 4.98
C ASN A 91 -16.33 9.67 6.29
N ASP A 92 -15.67 8.51 6.23
CA ASP A 92 -15.31 7.71 7.40
C ASP A 92 -14.34 8.43 8.34
N THR A 93 -13.51 9.33 7.81
CA THR A 93 -12.51 10.10 8.59
C THR A 93 -13.01 11.46 9.08
N GLN A 94 -14.25 11.86 8.77
CA GLN A 94 -14.81 13.16 9.18
C GLN A 94 -14.91 13.32 10.69
N GLN A 95 -15.20 12.24 11.42
CA GLN A 95 -15.39 12.26 12.87
C GLN A 95 -14.07 12.08 13.65
N GLY A 96 -12.97 11.82 12.95
CA GLY A 96 -11.67 11.56 13.54
C GLY A 96 -10.79 10.72 12.61
N GLN A 97 -9.48 10.85 12.77
CA GLN A 97 -8.49 10.08 12.03
C GLN A 97 -7.61 9.30 13.00
N PHE A 98 -7.32 8.05 12.67
CA PHE A 98 -6.55 7.12 13.50
C PHE A 98 -5.32 6.60 12.74
N PRO A 99 -4.37 7.49 12.40
CA PRO A 99 -3.25 7.14 11.53
C PRO A 99 -2.32 6.13 12.19
N LEU A 100 -1.92 5.12 11.43
CA LEU A 100 -1.01 4.05 11.84
C LEU A 100 0.38 4.59 12.18
N ALA A 101 0.86 5.52 11.37
CA ALA A 101 2.20 6.08 11.44
C ALA A 101 2.23 7.55 11.03
N ILE A 102 3.29 8.25 11.44
CA ILE A 102 3.73 9.48 10.79
C ILE A 102 4.99 9.20 9.97
N ILE A 103 4.98 9.65 8.72
CA ILE A 103 6.06 9.43 7.76
C ILE A 103 6.66 10.78 7.38
N LEU A 104 7.91 11.01 7.78
CA LEU A 104 8.73 12.12 7.32
C LEU A 104 9.41 11.72 6.01
N SER A 105 9.09 12.40 4.91
CA SER A 105 9.56 12.07 3.57
C SER A 105 9.94 13.32 2.75
N CYS A 106 10.61 13.09 1.63
CA CYS A 106 11.03 14.18 0.75
C CYS A 106 9.82 14.81 0.06
N MET A 107 9.87 16.12 -0.17
CA MET A 107 8.86 16.82 -0.99
C MET A 107 8.93 16.47 -2.49
N ASP A 108 9.83 15.56 -2.91
CA ASP A 108 9.94 15.06 -4.29
C ASP A 108 8.58 14.54 -4.79
N SER A 109 8.07 15.10 -5.88
CA SER A 109 6.73 14.81 -6.38
C SER A 109 6.52 13.35 -6.81
N ARG A 110 7.59 12.57 -6.99
CA ARG A 110 7.54 11.17 -7.41
C ARG A 110 7.37 10.20 -6.24
N THR A 111 7.49 10.67 -5.00
CA THR A 111 7.49 9.81 -3.81
C THR A 111 6.30 10.08 -2.88
N SER A 112 5.07 9.85 -3.37
CA SER A 112 3.89 9.83 -2.47
C SER A 112 3.95 8.59 -1.59
N VAL A 113 3.93 8.80 -0.28
CA VAL A 113 4.00 7.72 0.71
C VAL A 113 2.73 6.88 0.73
N GLU A 114 1.58 7.50 0.46
CA GLU A 114 0.29 6.85 0.35
C GLU A 114 0.29 5.86 -0.82
N LEU A 115 0.87 6.25 -1.96
CA LEU A 115 1.03 5.36 -3.11
C LEU A 115 2.08 4.27 -2.87
N ILE A 116 3.28 4.67 -2.42
CA ILE A 116 4.41 3.74 -2.23
C ILE A 116 4.10 2.64 -1.23
N PHE A 117 3.24 2.91 -0.25
CA PHE A 117 2.81 1.95 0.77
C PHE A 117 1.38 1.42 0.54
N ASP A 118 0.75 1.70 -0.61
CA ASP A 118 -0.63 1.30 -0.93
C ASP A 118 -1.59 1.55 0.26
N LEU A 119 -1.61 2.79 0.73
CA LEU A 119 -2.40 3.29 1.86
C LEU A 119 -3.57 4.15 1.36
N GLY A 120 -4.59 4.29 2.20
CA GLY A 120 -5.76 5.14 1.95
C GLY A 120 -5.72 6.44 2.74
N LEU A 121 -6.81 7.20 2.63
CA LEU A 121 -6.93 8.47 3.32
C LEU A 121 -7.06 8.26 4.83
N GLY A 122 -6.26 9.00 5.60
CA GLY A 122 -6.24 8.93 7.07
C GLY A 122 -5.44 7.74 7.64
N ASP A 123 -4.89 6.85 6.80
CA ASP A 123 -4.08 5.72 7.26
C ASP A 123 -2.72 6.18 7.84
N VAL A 124 -2.17 7.31 7.38
CA VAL A 124 -0.92 7.89 7.88
C VAL A 124 -0.97 9.41 7.89
N PHE A 125 -0.14 10.02 8.74
CA PHE A 125 0.26 11.40 8.56
C PHE A 125 1.50 11.50 7.66
N SER A 126 1.39 12.31 6.62
CA SER A 126 2.44 12.53 5.64
C SER A 126 3.10 13.89 5.88
N ALA A 127 4.30 13.86 6.44
CA ALA A 127 5.13 15.04 6.68
C ALA A 127 6.19 15.15 5.57
N ARG A 128 6.14 16.22 4.76
CA ARG A 128 6.96 16.33 3.54
C ARG A 128 7.82 17.58 3.54
N VAL A 129 9.14 17.42 3.45
CA VAL A 129 10.11 18.53 3.45
C VAL A 129 11.36 18.15 2.65
N ALA A 130 11.98 19.10 1.96
CA ALA A 130 13.20 18.84 1.19
C ALA A 130 14.32 18.35 2.11
N GLY A 131 14.97 17.26 1.71
CA GLY A 131 16.07 16.67 2.48
C GLY A 131 15.68 16.09 3.84
N ASN A 132 14.38 15.94 4.12
CA ASN A 132 13.86 15.43 5.41
C ASN A 132 14.36 16.24 6.63
N ILE A 133 14.60 17.55 6.46
CA ILE A 133 15.10 18.44 7.51
C ILE A 133 13.98 18.76 8.50
N ILE A 134 14.24 18.59 9.79
CA ILE A 134 13.28 18.86 10.88
C ILE A 134 13.46 20.30 11.38
N ASN A 135 12.34 21.00 11.57
CA ASN A 135 12.23 22.23 12.34
C ASN A 135 11.23 22.02 13.51
N ASP A 136 11.09 23.02 14.38
CA ASP A 136 10.24 22.92 15.57
C ASP A 136 8.77 22.63 15.22
N ASP A 137 8.25 23.20 14.13
CA ASP A 137 6.88 22.95 13.66
C ASP A 137 6.67 21.49 13.23
N MET A 138 7.67 20.92 12.53
CA MET A 138 7.66 19.52 12.10
C MET A 138 7.75 18.58 13.30
N LEU A 139 8.65 18.89 14.24
CA LEU A 139 8.78 18.14 15.48
C LEU A 139 7.47 18.17 16.27
N GLY A 140 6.84 19.33 16.42
CA GLY A 140 5.55 19.49 17.08
C GLY A 140 4.44 18.66 16.41
N SER A 141 4.43 18.61 15.08
CA SER A 141 3.50 17.79 14.30
C SER A 141 3.72 16.29 14.53
N MET A 142 4.98 15.85 14.63
CA MET A 142 5.35 14.47 14.96
C MET A 142 4.98 14.09 16.40
N GLU A 143 5.19 15.00 17.35
CA GLU A 143 4.74 14.81 18.73
C GLU A 143 3.22 14.69 18.82
N TYR A 144 2.48 15.52 18.09
CA TYR A 144 1.03 15.44 18.01
C TYR A 144 0.57 14.08 17.44
N ALA A 145 1.18 13.64 16.34
CA ALA A 145 0.87 12.36 15.71
C ALA A 145 0.98 11.18 16.70
N CYS A 146 2.04 11.16 17.51
CA CYS A 146 2.26 10.10 18.49
C CYS A 146 1.40 10.26 19.75
N LYS A 147 1.43 11.44 20.40
CA LYS A 147 0.82 11.64 21.72
C LYS A 147 -0.68 11.87 21.67
N VAL A 148 -1.19 12.51 20.61
CA VAL A 148 -2.60 12.91 20.52
C VAL A 148 -3.36 12.02 19.54
N ALA A 149 -2.84 11.82 18.32
CA ALA A 149 -3.52 11.02 17.30
C ALA A 149 -3.26 9.51 17.43
N GLY A 150 -2.31 9.10 18.28
CA GLY A 150 -2.08 7.70 18.63
C GLY A 150 -1.27 6.87 17.63
N SER A 151 -0.58 7.50 16.67
CA SER A 151 0.29 6.81 15.72
C SER A 151 1.35 5.98 16.43
N LYS A 152 1.51 4.72 15.98
CA LYS A 152 2.35 3.72 16.64
C LYS A 152 3.79 3.70 16.12
N LEU A 153 4.03 4.30 14.95
CA LEU A 153 5.34 4.27 14.29
C LEU A 153 5.70 5.64 13.70
N ILE A 154 6.96 6.02 13.85
CA ILE A 154 7.58 7.12 13.11
C ILE A 154 8.47 6.50 12.03
N VAL A 155 8.29 6.91 10.78
CA VAL A 155 9.12 6.48 9.65
C VAL A 155 9.84 7.70 9.07
N VAL A 156 11.15 7.58 8.88
CA VAL A 156 11.93 8.55 8.10
C VAL A 156 12.28 7.91 6.77
N LEU A 157 11.69 8.41 5.68
CA LEU A 157 11.82 7.85 4.34
C LEU A 157 12.79 8.68 3.50
N GLY A 158 13.96 8.11 3.23
CA GLY A 158 14.89 8.64 2.23
C GLY A 158 14.51 8.21 0.81
N TRP A 159 15.07 8.89 -0.19
CA TRP A 159 15.02 8.45 -1.59
C TRP A 159 16.45 8.35 -2.12
N GLY A 160 16.70 7.37 -3.01
CA GLY A 160 17.97 7.22 -3.72
C GLY A 160 17.85 7.74 -5.15
N ASN A 161 18.97 8.20 -5.71
CA ASN A 161 19.09 8.51 -7.14
C ASN A 161 19.27 7.25 -7.99
#